data_AF-A0A932JPZ0-F1
#
_entry.id   AF-A0A932JPZ0-F1
#
_cell.length_a   1.000
_cell.length_b   1.000
_cell.length_c   1.000
_cell.angle_alpha   90.00
_cell.angle_beta   90.00
_cell.angle_gamma   90.00
#
_symmetry.space_group_name_H-M   'P 1'
#
loop_
_entity.id
_entity.type
_entity.pdbx_description
1 polymer ?
#
loop_
_entity_poly.entity_id
_entity_poly.type
_entity_poly.pdbx_seq_one_letter_code
_entity_poly.pdbx_strand_id
1 'polypeptide(L)'
;MRSALAGVLCVLMACPGEALEFSVARARAPAPAPLPSALPAPAVAFRAALPVALTPPAPAASTLARLPLLAAALDDPAPLSRAARDPSASPAELRQEAGRPFGEGAAAGSTQSADEPPLLFPSLWTKEPRIMTAYFRPKAVERDGRLYRVLGVRQYHALYQALARKLTKTPASKTGPVQFHDVELATQRGRERRIQLSKNFEFFHLFGAVGTSVFMAGFYHRGWTAALVAAGVYNLLVNVYPVLLQRYVRARLLALPPPRGAAPADAAASANAQPADWLGGIPLEAGSSRGSYILPNEHNGHLYAPVLKGKTGALLSVGTFRVLNAAAHGNFSHVILFDYDSLTTAFNRANVELIRTSQDRFEYLTRLLNRPRDEHLLRAARGGEISDQLFLQKLLARRPLTRQGPDSAAREAQQALRKSDQDEHPLRQLGFRIQSFAKHPIRWESTIWGSDELFFRIQSKAAQGRILAVTGDLSGDKALRAVGEALRKVGVDISVLDISNAHEHLSSGRSAEIAKSWPQFLENVTALPFAPKASVFFTEHPSYFQSKRTDFDPDSVTLAHPENFWYFAVPARQLLRAARSGRFQHGLWAFKGFAWRFVETADPVPRATGLMVPKRSEPPESQKIGQEK
;
A
#
# COMPACT_ATOMS: atom_id res chain seq x y z
N MET A 1 23.50 -26.98 -4.84
CA MET A 1 22.35 -27.79 -5.29
C MET A 1 22.76 -29.16 -5.79
N ARG A 2 23.71 -29.28 -6.75
CA ARG A 2 24.17 -30.58 -7.28
C ARG A 2 24.68 -31.57 -6.21
N SER A 3 25.43 -31.11 -5.21
CA SER A 3 25.99 -31.98 -4.16
C SER A 3 24.97 -32.48 -3.12
N ALA A 4 23.86 -31.75 -2.92
CA ALA A 4 22.79 -32.16 -2.01
C ALA A 4 21.82 -33.15 -2.68
N LEU A 5 21.62 -33.01 -4.00
CA LEU A 5 20.88 -34.00 -4.80
C LEU A 5 21.64 -35.32 -4.91
N ALA A 6 22.97 -35.26 -5.06
CA ALA A 6 23.84 -36.44 -5.13
C ALA A 6 23.81 -37.28 -3.83
N GLY A 7 23.74 -36.65 -2.66
CA GLY A 7 23.68 -37.35 -1.38
C GLY A 7 22.36 -38.12 -1.17
N VAL A 8 21.24 -37.61 -1.68
CA VAL A 8 19.92 -38.30 -1.60
C VAL A 8 19.83 -39.42 -2.63
N LEU A 9 20.42 -39.24 -3.82
CA LEU A 9 20.49 -40.30 -4.84
C LEU A 9 21.41 -41.46 -4.45
N CYS A 10 22.53 -41.20 -3.76
CA CYS A 10 23.44 -42.27 -3.31
C CYS A 10 22.83 -43.19 -2.25
N VAL A 11 21.91 -42.70 -1.42
CA VAL A 11 21.24 -43.53 -0.39
C VAL A 11 20.14 -44.41 -1.00
N LEU A 12 19.59 -44.04 -2.16
CA LEU A 12 18.54 -44.80 -2.84
C LEU A 12 19.06 -45.88 -3.81
N MET A 13 20.37 -45.92 -4.06
CA MET A 13 21.00 -46.81 -5.05
C MET A 13 21.76 -48.00 -4.44
N ALA A 14 21.69 -48.23 -3.12
CA ALA A 14 22.42 -49.30 -2.45
C ALA A 14 21.59 -50.59 -2.22
N CYS A 15 21.73 -51.53 -3.19
CA CYS A 15 21.65 -53.01 -3.12
C CYS A 15 20.30 -53.78 -3.25
N PRO A 16 20.31 -55.05 -3.74
CA PRO A 16 21.21 -55.66 -4.75
C PRO A 16 20.51 -56.51 -5.83
N GLY A 17 21.25 -56.84 -6.91
CA GLY A 17 21.07 -58.07 -7.68
C GLY A 17 20.58 -57.92 -9.13
N GLU A 18 21.52 -57.83 -10.08
CA GLU A 18 21.71 -58.83 -11.14
C GLU A 18 22.89 -58.42 -12.03
N ALA A 19 23.72 -59.41 -12.34
CA ALA A 19 24.97 -59.24 -13.07
C ALA A 19 24.69 -58.97 -14.55
N LEU A 20 25.23 -57.87 -15.06
CA LEU A 20 25.49 -57.69 -16.49
C LEU A 20 26.99 -57.47 -16.63
N GLU A 21 27.68 -58.54 -17.05
CA GLU A 21 29.08 -58.49 -17.44
C GLU A 21 29.22 -57.56 -18.64
N PHE A 22 29.95 -56.46 -18.45
CA PHE A 22 30.61 -55.75 -19.53
C PHE A 22 32.11 -55.78 -19.28
N SER A 23 32.79 -56.60 -20.09
CA SER A 23 34.24 -56.62 -20.22
C SER A 23 34.73 -55.30 -20.79
N VAL A 24 35.49 -54.53 -20.00
CA VAL A 24 36.37 -53.47 -20.51
C VAL A 24 37.71 -53.57 -19.79
N ALA A 25 38.76 -53.54 -20.61
CA ALA A 25 40.14 -53.87 -20.31
C ALA A 25 40.76 -53.10 -19.11
N ARG A 26 41.51 -53.84 -18.30
CA ARG A 26 42.43 -53.32 -17.26
C ARG A 26 43.62 -52.59 -17.89
N ALA A 27 43.79 -51.31 -17.56
CA ALA A 27 45.10 -50.68 -17.50
C ALA A 27 45.58 -50.67 -16.04
N ARG A 28 46.74 -51.29 -15.78
CA ARG A 28 47.40 -51.35 -14.47
C ARG A 28 47.96 -49.97 -14.10
N ALA A 29 47.66 -49.51 -12.89
CA ALA A 29 48.41 -48.45 -12.20
C ALA A 29 48.94 -48.99 -10.85
N PRO A 30 50.13 -48.53 -10.41
CA PRO A 30 50.89 -49.17 -9.35
C PRO A 30 50.35 -48.89 -7.94
N ALA A 31 50.61 -49.83 -7.03
CA ALA A 31 50.19 -49.83 -5.64
C ALA A 31 50.81 -48.67 -4.82
N PRO A 32 50.03 -47.99 -3.96
CA PRO A 32 50.59 -47.15 -2.90
C PRO A 32 50.87 -47.94 -1.61
N ALA A 33 51.94 -47.52 -0.93
CA ALA A 33 52.53 -48.06 0.29
C ALA A 33 51.59 -48.08 1.52
N PRO A 34 51.87 -48.93 2.54
CA PRO A 34 51.00 -49.06 3.71
C PRO A 34 51.17 -47.88 4.67
N LEU A 35 50.04 -47.35 5.18
CA LEU A 35 49.99 -46.38 6.27
C LEU A 35 49.75 -47.09 7.62
N PRO A 36 50.23 -46.50 8.73
CA PRO A 36 50.32 -47.16 10.04
C PRO A 36 49.00 -47.21 10.80
N SER A 37 48.91 -48.23 11.64
CA SER A 37 47.86 -48.57 12.60
C SER A 37 47.38 -47.40 13.46
N ALA A 38 46.08 -47.12 13.40
CA ALA A 38 45.38 -46.18 14.28
C ALA A 38 44.73 -46.90 15.49
N LEU A 39 44.81 -46.21 16.63
CA LEU A 39 44.37 -46.56 17.98
C LEU A 39 42.84 -46.76 18.13
N PRO A 40 42.37 -47.45 19.19
CA PRO A 40 40.97 -47.84 19.34
C PRO A 40 40.04 -46.69 19.77
N ALA A 41 38.87 -46.64 19.16
CA ALA A 41 37.75 -45.78 19.57
C ALA A 41 36.95 -46.43 20.72
N PRO A 42 36.44 -45.66 21.70
CA PRO A 42 35.66 -46.19 22.81
C PRO A 42 34.20 -46.46 22.41
N ALA A 43 33.70 -47.61 22.84
CA ALA A 43 32.31 -48.01 22.75
C ALA A 43 31.45 -47.22 23.76
N VAL A 44 30.43 -46.51 23.28
CA VAL A 44 29.36 -45.97 24.12
C VAL A 44 28.06 -46.68 23.73
N ALA A 45 27.62 -47.58 24.61
CA ALA A 45 26.38 -48.32 24.50
C ALA A 45 25.19 -47.43 24.90
N PHE A 46 24.20 -47.28 24.02
CA PHE A 46 22.89 -46.73 24.36
C PHE A 46 21.93 -47.88 24.66
N ARG A 47 21.60 -48.05 25.96
CA ARG A 47 20.50 -48.92 26.41
C ARG A 47 19.18 -48.16 26.29
N ALA A 48 18.28 -48.62 25.43
CA ALA A 48 16.88 -48.24 25.44
C ALA A 48 16.10 -49.20 26.34
N ALA A 49 15.43 -48.68 27.37
CA ALA A 49 14.49 -49.43 28.19
C ALA A 49 13.06 -48.95 27.85
N LEU A 50 12.25 -49.87 27.34
CA LEU A 50 10.79 -49.80 27.35
C LEU A 50 10.29 -51.06 28.05
N PRO A 51 9.31 -50.92 28.94
CA PRO A 51 8.23 -51.91 28.92
C PRO A 51 6.87 -51.21 29.00
N VAL A 52 5.89 -51.77 28.30
CA VAL A 52 4.67 -52.32 28.89
C VAL A 52 3.89 -53.01 27.76
N ALA A 53 3.71 -54.31 27.94
CA ALA A 53 2.85 -55.16 27.16
C ALA A 53 1.39 -55.01 27.63
N LEU A 54 0.43 -55.00 26.71
CA LEU A 54 -0.92 -55.48 26.98
C LEU A 54 -1.44 -56.26 25.76
N THR A 55 -1.98 -57.43 26.08
CA THR A 55 -2.52 -58.49 25.24
C THR A 55 -3.80 -58.10 24.50
N PRO A 56 -4.14 -58.79 23.39
CA PRO A 56 -5.33 -58.51 22.59
C PRO A 56 -6.56 -59.31 23.08
N PRO A 57 -7.79 -58.79 22.94
CA PRO A 57 -8.98 -59.64 22.92
C PRO A 57 -9.42 -59.99 21.48
N ALA A 58 -9.98 -61.19 21.36
CA ALA A 58 -10.50 -61.84 20.16
C ALA A 58 -11.79 -61.20 19.61
N PRO A 59 -12.27 -61.59 18.40
CA PRO A 59 -13.19 -60.80 17.60
C PRO A 59 -14.67 -61.11 17.91
N ALA A 60 -15.51 -60.08 17.88
CA ALA A 60 -16.97 -60.22 17.91
C ALA A 60 -17.59 -59.63 16.63
N ALA A 61 -18.61 -60.34 16.16
CA ALA A 61 -19.18 -60.29 14.83
C ALA A 61 -20.08 -59.06 14.55
N SER A 62 -20.27 -58.87 13.24
CA SER A 62 -21.32 -58.13 12.52
C SER A 62 -22.58 -57.71 13.28
N THR A 63 -22.96 -56.43 13.18
CA THR A 63 -24.36 -56.03 12.96
C THR A 63 -24.42 -54.69 12.23
N LEU A 64 -24.81 -54.74 10.96
CA LEU A 64 -25.35 -53.64 10.17
C LEU A 64 -26.81 -53.41 10.60
N ALA A 65 -27.21 -52.15 10.76
CA ALA A 65 -28.44 -51.53 10.22
C ALA A 65 -29.14 -50.54 11.17
N ARG A 66 -29.66 -49.47 10.54
CA ARG A 66 -30.73 -48.53 10.93
C ARG A 66 -30.39 -47.36 11.87
N LEU A 67 -30.31 -46.18 11.26
CA LEU A 67 -30.66 -44.90 11.88
C LEU A 67 -31.94 -44.36 11.20
N PRO A 68 -32.94 -43.87 11.96
CA PRO A 68 -34.18 -43.34 11.39
C PRO A 68 -34.06 -41.86 11.00
N LEU A 69 -34.72 -41.53 9.89
CA LEU A 69 -35.08 -40.17 9.46
C LEU A 69 -36.03 -39.54 10.48
N LEU A 70 -35.69 -38.33 10.93
CA LEU A 70 -36.56 -37.49 11.74
C LEU A 70 -37.04 -36.33 10.86
N ALA A 71 -38.29 -36.44 10.43
CA ALA A 71 -39.10 -35.39 9.84
C ALA A 71 -40.16 -34.99 10.86
N ALA A 72 -40.25 -33.70 11.19
CA ALA A 72 -41.46 -33.03 11.69
C ALA A 72 -41.14 -31.54 11.99
N ALA A 73 -42.19 -30.71 11.90
CA ALA A 73 -42.34 -29.30 12.28
C ALA A 73 -42.10 -28.31 11.11
N LEU A 74 -43.07 -27.54 10.58
CA LEU A 74 -44.40 -27.11 11.02
C LEU A 74 -45.24 -26.63 9.81
N ASP A 75 -46.55 -26.86 9.87
CA ASP A 75 -47.58 -26.22 9.03
C ASP A 75 -48.28 -25.06 9.78
N ASP A 76 -48.52 -23.96 9.05
CA ASP A 76 -49.65 -22.99 9.06
C ASP A 76 -49.98 -22.09 10.30
N PRO A 77 -50.80 -21.00 10.18
CA PRO A 77 -51.46 -20.39 9.00
C PRO A 77 -51.52 -18.82 8.90
N ALA A 78 -51.71 -18.32 7.65
CA ALA A 78 -52.54 -17.17 7.17
C ALA A 78 -52.46 -15.75 7.83
N PRO A 79 -53.19 -14.71 7.33
CA PRO A 79 -53.40 -14.22 5.96
C PRO A 79 -52.95 -12.74 5.81
N LEU A 80 -52.67 -12.24 4.60
CA LEU A 80 -52.59 -10.80 4.35
C LEU A 80 -53.63 -10.32 3.34
N SER A 81 -54.38 -9.35 3.84
CA SER A 81 -55.51 -8.62 3.32
C SER A 81 -55.30 -7.95 1.98
N ARG A 82 -56.34 -8.07 1.14
CA ARG A 82 -56.71 -7.09 0.11
C ARG A 82 -56.85 -5.70 0.75
N ALA A 83 -56.13 -4.72 0.20
CA ALA A 83 -56.48 -3.31 0.34
C ALA A 83 -56.86 -2.79 -1.05
N ALA A 84 -58.07 -2.25 -1.12
CA ALA A 84 -58.70 -1.67 -2.28
C ALA A 84 -57.88 -0.51 -2.86
N ARG A 85 -57.81 -0.44 -4.19
CA ARG A 85 -57.46 0.80 -4.91
C ARG A 85 -58.76 1.45 -5.37
N ASP A 86 -58.88 2.71 -4.96
CA ASP A 86 -59.87 3.69 -5.39
C ASP A 86 -59.64 4.06 -6.88
N PRO A 87 -60.66 4.00 -7.74
CA PRO A 87 -60.56 4.41 -9.14
C PRO A 87 -61.14 5.81 -9.33
N SER A 88 -60.32 6.85 -9.15
CA SER A 88 -60.72 8.21 -9.53
C SER A 88 -59.54 9.04 -10.03
N ALA A 89 -59.17 8.86 -11.30
CA ALA A 89 -58.52 9.91 -12.10
C ALA A 89 -58.70 9.60 -13.60
N SER A 90 -59.43 10.50 -14.26
CA SER A 90 -59.78 10.51 -15.69
C SER A 90 -58.54 10.68 -16.59
N PRO A 91 -58.53 10.10 -17.81
CA PRO A 91 -57.51 10.35 -18.82
C PRO A 91 -57.91 11.53 -19.72
N ALA A 92 -57.25 12.67 -19.55
CA ALA A 92 -57.27 13.75 -20.54
C ALA A 92 -55.93 14.51 -20.52
N GLU A 93 -55.52 14.95 -21.70
CA GLU A 93 -54.37 15.84 -22.00
C GLU A 93 -53.06 15.17 -22.45
N LEU A 94 -53.20 14.53 -23.61
CA LEU A 94 -52.21 14.52 -24.69
C LEU A 94 -52.45 15.76 -25.59
N ARG A 95 -51.49 16.71 -25.63
CA ARG A 95 -51.00 17.47 -26.82
C ARG A 95 -50.25 18.75 -26.42
N GLN A 96 -49.29 19.11 -27.28
CA GLN A 96 -48.30 20.21 -27.21
C GLN A 96 -47.08 19.85 -26.34
N GLU A 97 -45.84 19.79 -26.84
CA GLU A 97 -45.20 20.62 -27.86
C GLU A 97 -44.29 19.79 -28.76
N ALA A 98 -44.53 19.85 -30.07
CA ALA A 98 -43.54 19.56 -31.09
C ALA A 98 -43.01 20.91 -31.60
N GLY A 99 -41.69 21.07 -31.60
CA GLY A 99 -41.05 22.13 -32.38
C GLY A 99 -39.90 22.83 -31.68
N ARG A 100 -38.69 22.26 -31.75
CA ARG A 100 -37.45 23.05 -31.93
C ARG A 100 -36.45 22.30 -32.82
N PRO A 101 -35.77 23.00 -33.75
CA PRO A 101 -35.00 22.39 -34.81
C PRO A 101 -33.59 21.95 -34.36
N PHE A 102 -33.13 20.85 -34.97
CA PHE A 102 -31.76 20.38 -34.94
C PHE A 102 -30.83 21.37 -35.66
N GLY A 103 -29.80 21.83 -34.97
CA GLY A 103 -28.63 22.43 -35.57
C GLY A 103 -27.57 21.36 -35.83
N GLU A 104 -27.29 21.11 -37.11
CA GLU A 104 -26.11 20.40 -37.59
C GLU A 104 -24.87 21.26 -37.41
N GLY A 105 -23.73 20.65 -37.03
CA GLY A 105 -22.47 21.37 -36.87
C GLY A 105 -21.29 20.50 -36.44
N ALA A 106 -20.74 19.76 -37.40
CA ALA A 106 -19.32 19.43 -37.63
C ALA A 106 -18.40 18.92 -36.49
N ALA A 107 -18.07 17.62 -36.61
CA ALA A 107 -16.73 17.02 -36.71
C ALA A 107 -15.50 17.66 -36.03
N ALA A 108 -14.84 16.89 -35.18
CA ALA A 108 -13.37 16.72 -35.18
C ALA A 108 -13.02 15.32 -34.63
N GLY A 109 -12.47 14.48 -35.51
CA GLY A 109 -12.10 13.10 -35.22
C GLY A 109 -10.84 12.99 -34.37
N SER A 110 -10.88 12.13 -33.35
CA SER A 110 -9.68 11.63 -32.68
C SER A 110 -9.30 10.29 -33.31
N THR A 111 -8.20 10.27 -34.04
CA THR A 111 -7.52 9.06 -34.49
C THR A 111 -6.98 8.30 -33.28
N GLN A 112 -7.62 7.17 -32.95
CA GLN A 112 -7.04 6.17 -32.06
C GLN A 112 -5.94 5.44 -32.83
N SER A 113 -4.69 5.57 -32.39
CA SER A 113 -3.61 4.70 -32.84
C SER A 113 -3.84 3.30 -32.27
N ALA A 114 -4.33 2.40 -33.13
CA ALA A 114 -4.15 0.97 -32.96
C ALA A 114 -2.68 0.67 -33.30
N ASP A 115 -1.92 0.14 -32.33
CA ASP A 115 -0.79 -0.78 -32.51
C ASP A 115 -0.09 -0.99 -31.16
N GLU A 116 -0.72 -1.76 -30.27
CA GLU A 116 0.03 -2.54 -29.27
C GLU A 116 -0.28 -4.02 -29.51
N PRO A 117 0.75 -4.89 -29.61
CA PRO A 117 0.52 -6.32 -29.82
C PRO A 117 -0.18 -6.91 -28.58
N PRO A 118 -1.20 -7.77 -28.76
CA PRO A 118 -1.90 -8.37 -27.63
C PRO A 118 -0.93 -9.23 -26.81
N LEU A 119 -0.68 -8.83 -25.57
CA LEU A 119 -0.08 -9.69 -24.56
C LEU A 119 -0.99 -10.90 -24.37
N LEU A 120 -0.55 -12.07 -24.83
CA LEU A 120 -1.35 -13.29 -24.97
C LEU A 120 -1.90 -13.90 -23.66
N PHE A 121 -1.68 -13.33 -22.46
CA PHE A 121 -2.00 -14.02 -21.20
C PHE A 121 -2.50 -13.27 -19.93
N PRO A 122 -2.77 -11.95 -19.83
CA PRO A 122 -3.14 -11.36 -18.52
C PRO A 122 -4.64 -11.33 -18.16
N SER A 123 -5.59 -11.59 -19.06
CA SER A 123 -7.02 -11.28 -18.81
C SER A 123 -7.89 -12.39 -18.20
N LEU A 124 -7.43 -13.65 -18.18
CA LEU A 124 -8.20 -14.76 -17.61
C LEU A 124 -8.14 -14.87 -16.07
N TRP A 125 -7.32 -14.05 -15.41
CA TRP A 125 -6.96 -14.25 -13.99
C TRP A 125 -7.45 -13.14 -13.03
N THR A 126 -8.18 -12.13 -13.52
CA THR A 126 -8.62 -10.98 -12.71
C THR A 126 -9.95 -11.15 -11.99
N LYS A 127 -10.67 -12.26 -12.23
CA LYS A 127 -11.83 -12.67 -11.44
C LYS A 127 -11.41 -13.86 -10.58
N GLU A 128 -11.19 -13.66 -9.29
CA GLU A 128 -11.09 -14.79 -8.36
C GLU A 128 -12.40 -15.59 -8.45
N PRO A 129 -12.38 -16.86 -8.89
CA PRO A 129 -13.58 -17.68 -8.88
C PRO A 129 -14.04 -17.83 -7.42
N ARG A 130 -15.34 -17.67 -7.12
CA ARG A 130 -15.91 -17.91 -5.77
C ARG A 130 -15.50 -19.26 -5.17
N ILE A 131 -15.16 -20.23 -6.03
CA ILE A 131 -14.64 -21.56 -5.68
C ILE A 131 -13.31 -21.45 -4.89
N MET A 132 -12.48 -20.45 -5.17
CA MET A 132 -11.17 -20.29 -4.52
C MET A 132 -11.27 -19.80 -3.06
N THR A 133 -12.19 -18.88 -2.76
CA THR A 133 -12.32 -18.33 -1.39
C THR A 133 -12.83 -19.39 -0.40
N ALA A 134 -13.76 -20.25 -0.82
CA ALA A 134 -14.26 -21.34 0.01
C ALA A 134 -13.18 -22.39 0.32
N TYR A 135 -12.32 -22.69 -0.66
CA TYR A 135 -11.21 -23.65 -0.50
C TYR A 135 -10.20 -23.21 0.57
N PHE A 136 -9.84 -21.92 0.59
CA PHE A 136 -8.82 -21.39 1.50
C PHE A 136 -9.29 -21.16 2.94
N ARG A 137 -10.61 -21.31 3.22
CA ARG A 137 -11.17 -21.14 4.56
C ARG A 137 -10.83 -22.36 5.44
N PRO A 138 -10.26 -22.19 6.64
CA PRO A 138 -10.01 -23.30 7.55
C PRO A 138 -11.32 -24.04 7.89
N LYS A 139 -11.32 -25.35 7.69
CA LYS A 139 -12.42 -26.25 8.07
C LYS A 139 -12.48 -26.38 9.59
N ALA A 140 -13.62 -26.83 10.13
CA ALA A 140 -13.80 -27.01 11.57
C ALA A 140 -12.68 -27.84 12.22
N VAL A 141 -12.28 -28.93 11.56
CA VAL A 141 -11.20 -29.85 11.99
C VAL A 141 -9.79 -29.24 11.91
N GLU A 142 -9.63 -28.09 11.23
CA GLU A 142 -8.34 -27.43 11.05
C GLU A 142 -8.10 -26.31 12.07
N ARG A 143 -9.18 -25.77 12.66
CA ARG A 143 -9.14 -24.57 13.52
C ARG A 143 -8.28 -24.72 14.76
N ASP A 144 -8.26 -25.90 15.36
CA ASP A 144 -7.49 -26.19 16.59
C ASP A 144 -6.05 -26.65 16.32
N GLY A 145 -5.70 -26.82 15.03
CA GLY A 145 -4.41 -27.32 14.58
C GLY A 145 -4.04 -28.73 15.06
N ARG A 146 -4.96 -29.51 15.66
CA ARG A 146 -4.67 -30.88 16.14
C ARG A 146 -4.35 -31.81 14.97
N LEU A 147 -5.14 -31.75 13.90
CA LEU A 147 -4.93 -32.53 12.69
C LEU A 147 -3.50 -32.38 12.16
N TYR A 148 -3.01 -31.14 12.03
CA TYR A 148 -1.67 -30.87 11.51
C TYR A 148 -0.54 -31.32 12.45
N ARG A 149 -0.79 -31.38 13.75
CA ARG A 149 0.17 -31.93 14.72
C ARG A 149 0.31 -33.45 14.55
N VAL A 150 -0.82 -34.15 14.37
CA VAL A 150 -0.82 -35.61 14.11
C VAL A 150 -0.12 -35.92 12.79
N LEU A 151 -0.36 -35.11 11.76
CA LEU A 151 0.29 -35.24 10.45
C LEU A 151 1.77 -34.78 10.43
N GLY A 152 2.38 -34.45 11.56
CA GLY A 152 3.80 -34.10 11.61
C GLY A 152 4.18 -32.74 11.00
N VAL A 153 3.22 -31.85 10.73
CA VAL A 153 3.48 -30.55 10.07
C VAL A 153 4.37 -29.64 10.90
N ARG A 154 4.34 -29.77 12.23
CA ARG A 154 5.20 -29.00 13.13
C ARG A 154 6.67 -29.42 13.01
N GLN A 155 6.93 -30.71 12.90
CA GLN A 155 8.26 -31.29 12.70
C GLN A 155 8.79 -30.89 11.33
N TYR A 156 7.93 -30.97 10.30
CA TYR A 156 8.25 -30.48 8.96
C TYR A 156 8.62 -28.99 8.96
N HIS A 157 7.84 -28.14 9.65
CA HIS A 157 8.15 -26.72 9.76
C HIS A 157 9.52 -26.46 10.41
N ALA A 158 9.83 -27.17 11.49
CA ALA A 158 11.13 -27.07 12.16
C ALA A 158 12.28 -27.50 11.24
N LEU A 159 12.12 -28.60 10.50
CA LEU A 159 13.07 -29.07 9.50
C LEU A 159 13.25 -28.05 8.38
N TYR A 160 12.15 -27.53 7.82
CA TYR A 160 12.18 -26.51 6.77
C TYR A 160 12.93 -25.25 7.23
N GLN A 161 12.69 -24.77 8.45
CA GLN A 161 13.42 -23.63 9.01
C GLN A 161 14.91 -23.92 9.23
N ALA A 162 15.27 -25.14 9.62
CA ALA A 162 16.67 -25.53 9.77
C ALA A 162 17.38 -25.58 8.40
N LEU A 163 16.72 -26.11 7.38
CA LEU A 163 17.23 -26.15 6.01
C LEU A 163 17.35 -24.75 5.41
N ALA A 164 16.33 -23.90 5.57
CA ALA A 164 16.36 -22.52 5.10
C ALA A 164 17.54 -21.75 5.71
N ARG A 165 17.76 -21.88 7.03
CA ARG A 165 18.92 -21.29 7.72
C ARG A 165 20.25 -21.77 7.15
N LYS A 166 20.37 -23.05 6.82
CA LYS A 166 21.60 -23.61 6.23
C LYS A 166 21.83 -23.12 4.80
N LEU A 167 20.75 -22.94 4.02
CA LEU A 167 20.82 -22.57 2.61
C LEU A 167 21.06 -21.09 2.37
N THR A 168 20.48 -20.21 3.20
CA THR A 168 20.60 -18.76 2.95
C THR A 168 21.96 -18.19 3.33
N LYS A 169 22.86 -18.98 3.94
CA LYS A 169 24.20 -18.58 4.45
C LYS A 169 24.19 -17.26 5.22
N THR A 170 23.03 -16.81 5.67
CA THR A 170 22.90 -15.52 6.33
C THR A 170 23.48 -15.74 7.72
N PRO A 171 24.64 -15.14 8.05
CA PRO A 171 25.19 -15.29 9.39
C PRO A 171 24.08 -14.87 10.34
N ALA A 172 23.77 -15.74 11.33
CA ALA A 172 22.77 -15.44 12.33
C ALA A 172 23.06 -14.04 12.87
N SER A 173 22.30 -13.04 12.43
CA SER A 173 22.52 -11.68 12.92
C SER A 173 22.35 -11.78 14.43
N LYS A 174 23.32 -11.24 15.19
CA LYS A 174 23.40 -11.37 16.67
C LYS A 174 22.15 -10.89 17.42
N THR A 175 21.18 -10.34 16.71
CA THR A 175 19.79 -10.23 17.13
C THR A 175 19.19 -11.64 17.16
N GLY A 176 19.12 -12.29 18.34
CA GLY A 176 18.49 -13.61 18.54
C GLY A 176 17.13 -13.74 17.84
N PRO A 177 16.62 -14.96 17.56
CA PRO A 177 15.58 -15.28 16.56
C PRO A 177 14.58 -14.13 16.40
N VAL A 178 14.88 -13.21 15.48
CA VAL A 178 14.26 -11.88 15.55
C VAL A 178 12.79 -12.03 15.23
N GLN A 179 12.02 -11.52 16.17
CA GLN A 179 10.60 -11.22 16.22
C GLN A 179 10.06 -10.37 15.05
N PHE A 180 10.69 -10.40 13.86
CA PHE A 180 10.10 -9.81 12.65
C PHE A 180 8.74 -10.42 12.34
N HIS A 181 8.54 -11.70 12.69
CA HIS A 181 7.20 -12.31 12.66
C HIS A 181 6.26 -11.74 13.73
N ASP A 182 6.73 -11.42 14.94
CA ASP A 182 5.83 -10.96 15.99
C ASP A 182 5.38 -9.51 15.78
N VAL A 183 6.24 -8.64 15.23
CA VAL A 183 5.88 -7.23 14.92
C VAL A 183 4.91 -7.15 13.74
N GLU A 184 5.11 -7.93 12.68
CA GLU A 184 4.17 -7.96 11.55
C GLU A 184 2.82 -8.56 11.98
N LEU A 185 2.84 -9.67 12.73
CA LEU A 185 1.63 -10.34 13.23
C LEU A 185 0.92 -9.62 14.39
N ALA A 186 1.59 -8.66 15.04
CA ALA A 186 0.98 -7.77 16.03
C ALA A 186 -0.02 -6.80 15.41
N THR A 187 -0.04 -6.65 14.08
CA THR A 187 -1.03 -5.83 13.37
C THR A 187 -2.04 -6.72 12.66
N GLN A 188 -3.31 -6.28 12.56
CA GLN A 188 -4.33 -7.01 11.79
C GLN A 188 -3.88 -7.19 10.33
N ARG A 189 -3.23 -6.17 9.76
CA ARG A 189 -2.75 -6.19 8.38
C ARG A 189 -1.59 -7.12 8.13
N GLY A 190 -0.61 -7.17 9.02
CA GLY A 190 0.47 -8.14 8.85
C GLY A 190 -0.04 -9.58 8.94
N ARG A 191 -1.12 -9.83 9.70
CA ARG A 191 -1.84 -11.11 9.64
C ARG A 191 -2.54 -11.32 8.30
N GLU A 192 -3.31 -10.36 7.80
CA GLU A 192 -4.00 -10.45 6.50
C GLU A 192 -3.03 -10.66 5.34
N ARG A 193 -1.94 -9.89 5.30
CA ARG A 193 -0.86 -10.04 4.33
C ARG A 193 -0.22 -11.43 4.40
N ARG A 194 0.04 -11.93 5.61
CA ARG A 194 0.57 -13.30 5.80
C ARG A 194 -0.42 -14.37 5.37
N ILE A 195 -1.71 -14.17 5.62
CA ILE A 195 -2.78 -15.05 5.13
C ILE A 195 -2.79 -15.06 3.60
N GLN A 196 -2.68 -13.89 2.95
CA GLN A 196 -2.67 -13.81 1.49
C GLN A 196 -1.42 -14.44 0.88
N LEU A 197 -0.23 -14.14 1.41
CA LEU A 197 1.01 -14.81 1.01
C LEU A 197 0.89 -16.33 1.16
N SER A 198 0.31 -16.79 2.27
CA SER A 198 0.06 -18.21 2.51
C SER A 198 -0.85 -18.84 1.44
N LYS A 199 -1.89 -18.13 0.96
CA LYS A 199 -2.75 -18.63 -0.13
C LYS A 199 -1.97 -18.76 -1.44
N ASN A 200 -1.15 -17.76 -1.77
CA ASN A 200 -0.34 -17.79 -2.99
C ASN A 200 0.65 -18.96 -2.97
N PHE A 201 1.38 -19.15 -1.87
CA PHE A 201 2.29 -20.29 -1.72
C PHE A 201 1.54 -21.62 -1.76
N GLU A 202 0.38 -21.72 -1.11
CA GLU A 202 -0.45 -22.93 -1.16
C GLU A 202 -0.85 -23.26 -2.61
N PHE A 203 -1.26 -22.27 -3.38
CA PHE A 203 -1.63 -22.45 -4.79
C PHE A 203 -0.46 -22.99 -5.63
N PHE A 204 0.73 -22.41 -5.51
CA PHE A 204 1.91 -22.88 -6.27
C PHE A 204 2.27 -24.32 -5.92
N HIS A 205 2.24 -24.70 -4.65
CA HIS A 205 2.52 -26.07 -4.23
C HIS A 205 1.41 -27.05 -4.62
N LEU A 206 0.14 -26.63 -4.63
CA LEU A 206 -0.96 -27.45 -5.12
C LEU A 206 -0.80 -27.74 -6.63
N PHE A 207 -0.46 -26.72 -7.41
CA PHE A 207 -0.17 -26.88 -8.84
C PHE A 207 1.02 -27.82 -9.06
N GLY A 208 2.11 -27.64 -8.29
CA GLY A 208 3.26 -28.55 -8.30
C GLY A 208 2.90 -29.98 -7.92
N ALA A 209 1.96 -30.18 -6.97
CA ALA A 209 1.50 -31.49 -6.55
C ALA A 209 0.78 -32.23 -7.68
N VAL A 210 -0.10 -31.53 -8.39
CA VAL A 210 -0.83 -32.07 -9.54
C VAL A 210 0.15 -32.45 -10.65
N GLY A 211 1.06 -31.53 -11.02
CA GLY A 211 2.07 -31.80 -12.04
C GLY A 211 2.95 -33.02 -11.71
N THR A 212 3.43 -33.12 -10.46
CA THR A 212 4.23 -34.27 -10.02
C THR A 212 3.43 -35.58 -10.05
N SER A 213 2.13 -35.53 -9.73
CA SER A 213 1.25 -36.70 -9.80
C SER A 213 1.06 -37.23 -11.23
N VAL A 214 1.02 -36.34 -12.22
CA VAL A 214 0.98 -36.72 -13.64
C VAL A 214 2.28 -37.45 -14.05
N PHE A 215 3.45 -36.96 -13.61
CA PHE A 215 4.73 -37.67 -13.83
C PHE A 215 4.76 -39.03 -13.16
N MET A 216 4.26 -39.13 -11.92
CA MET A 216 4.14 -40.41 -11.20
C MET A 216 3.29 -41.41 -11.98
N ALA A 217 2.14 -41.01 -12.53
CA ALA A 217 1.33 -41.88 -13.38
C ALA A 217 2.12 -42.37 -14.61
N GLY A 218 2.89 -41.47 -15.23
CA GLY A 218 3.79 -41.82 -16.34
C GLY A 218 4.88 -42.84 -15.98
N PHE A 219 5.44 -42.75 -14.76
CA PHE A 219 6.40 -43.74 -14.24
C PHE A 219 5.75 -45.08 -13.92
N TYR A 220 4.56 -45.05 -13.34
CA TYR A 220 3.76 -46.25 -13.07
C TYR A 220 3.47 -47.03 -14.36
N HIS A 221 2.98 -46.35 -15.40
CA HIS A 221 2.69 -46.99 -16.69
C HIS A 221 3.92 -47.56 -17.41
N ARG A 222 5.12 -47.03 -17.11
CA ARG A 222 6.39 -47.54 -17.65
C ARG A 222 7.05 -48.62 -16.79
N GLY A 223 6.42 -49.00 -15.66
CA GLY A 223 7.01 -49.95 -14.71
C GLY A 223 8.24 -49.42 -13.97
N TRP A 224 8.47 -48.10 -13.96
CA TRP A 224 9.63 -47.48 -13.31
C TRP A 224 9.37 -47.28 -11.82
N THR A 225 9.38 -48.38 -11.06
CA THR A 225 9.04 -48.40 -9.64
C THR A 225 9.92 -47.48 -8.80
N ALA A 226 11.24 -47.48 -9.01
CA ALA A 226 12.16 -46.62 -8.28
C ALA A 226 11.89 -45.12 -8.53
N ALA A 227 11.66 -44.73 -9.79
CA ALA A 227 11.33 -43.35 -10.15
C ALA A 227 9.97 -42.92 -9.58
N LEU A 228 8.98 -43.82 -9.61
CA LEU A 228 7.67 -43.61 -8.99
C LEU A 228 7.78 -43.34 -7.49
N VAL A 229 8.54 -44.16 -6.76
CA VAL A 229 8.75 -43.99 -5.31
C VAL A 229 9.47 -42.67 -5.04
N ALA A 230 10.55 -42.37 -5.76
CA ALA A 230 11.29 -41.13 -5.59
C ALA A 230 10.43 -39.88 -5.86
N ALA A 231 9.64 -39.91 -6.94
CA ALA A 231 8.69 -38.84 -7.26
C ALA A 231 7.59 -38.70 -6.20
N GLY A 232 7.11 -39.82 -5.64
CA GLY A 232 6.16 -39.82 -4.53
C GLY A 232 6.71 -39.16 -3.27
N VAL A 233 7.93 -39.51 -2.86
CA VAL A 233 8.60 -38.88 -1.71
C VAL A 233 8.84 -37.38 -1.97
N TYR A 234 9.31 -37.02 -3.17
CA TYR A 234 9.48 -35.62 -3.56
C TYR A 234 8.15 -34.87 -3.48
N ASN A 235 7.09 -35.41 -4.05
CA ASN A 235 5.77 -34.79 -4.07
C ASN A 235 5.26 -34.53 -2.65
N LEU A 236 5.43 -35.54 -1.78
CA LEU A 236 5.04 -35.45 -0.38
C LEU A 236 5.80 -34.31 0.33
N LEU A 237 7.13 -34.29 0.23
CA LEU A 237 7.98 -33.34 0.96
C LEU A 237 7.98 -31.92 0.40
N VAL A 238 7.84 -31.75 -0.91
CA VAL A 238 8.03 -30.45 -1.60
C VAL A 238 6.70 -29.82 -1.99
N ASN A 239 5.61 -30.58 -2.09
CA ASN A 239 4.31 -30.02 -2.46
C ASN A 239 3.26 -30.23 -1.36
N VAL A 240 3.01 -31.47 -0.93
CA VAL A 240 1.93 -31.78 0.02
C VAL A 240 2.19 -31.17 1.40
N TYR A 241 3.38 -31.38 1.97
CA TYR A 241 3.70 -30.82 3.29
C TYR A 241 3.72 -29.28 3.32
N PRO A 242 4.24 -28.57 2.30
CA PRO A 242 4.08 -27.12 2.19
C PRO A 242 2.63 -26.66 2.13
N VAL A 243 1.75 -27.33 1.38
CA VAL A 243 0.30 -27.03 1.39
C VAL A 243 -0.27 -27.16 2.81
N LEU A 244 0.03 -28.26 3.50
CA LEU A 244 -0.40 -28.48 4.89
C LEU A 244 0.16 -27.43 5.84
N LEU A 245 1.42 -27.02 5.66
CA LEU A 245 2.07 -25.97 6.43
C LEU A 245 1.38 -24.62 6.25
N GLN A 246 1.04 -24.24 5.01
CA GLN A 246 0.33 -23.00 4.74
C GLN A 246 -1.05 -22.98 5.39
N ARG A 247 -1.81 -24.07 5.30
CA ARG A 247 -3.12 -24.19 5.96
C ARG A 247 -3.00 -24.15 7.49
N TYR A 248 -1.99 -24.81 8.06
CA TYR A 248 -1.69 -24.75 9.50
C TYR A 248 -1.37 -23.32 9.98
N VAL A 249 -0.52 -22.60 9.25
CA VAL A 249 -0.18 -21.21 9.56
C VAL A 249 -1.44 -20.34 9.50
N ARG A 250 -2.24 -20.46 8.43
CA ARG A 250 -3.47 -19.69 8.27
C ARG A 250 -4.48 -19.95 9.38
N ALA A 251 -4.70 -21.21 9.75
CA ALA A 251 -5.60 -21.57 10.84
C ALA A 251 -5.16 -20.93 12.17
N ARG A 252 -3.84 -20.94 12.46
CA ARG A 252 -3.31 -20.27 13.65
C ARG A 252 -3.46 -18.74 13.59
N LEU A 253 -3.18 -18.12 12.45
CA LEU A 253 -3.31 -16.67 12.28
C LEU A 253 -4.74 -16.19 12.48
N LEU A 254 -5.71 -16.95 12.00
CA LEU A 254 -7.13 -16.67 12.17
C LEU A 254 -7.64 -16.99 13.59
N ALA A 255 -7.00 -17.92 14.30
CA ALA A 255 -7.31 -18.24 15.69
C ALA A 255 -6.68 -17.25 16.69
N LEU A 256 -5.68 -16.45 16.27
CA LEU A 256 -5.14 -15.40 17.12
C LEU A 256 -6.25 -14.40 17.45
N PRO A 257 -6.45 -14.04 18.74
CA PRO A 257 -7.38 -12.97 19.08
C PRO A 257 -7.00 -11.72 18.28
N PRO A 258 -7.97 -10.91 17.82
CA PRO A 258 -7.66 -9.64 17.16
C PRO A 258 -6.63 -8.89 18.02
N PRO A 259 -5.59 -8.29 17.41
CA PRO A 259 -4.48 -7.75 18.18
C PRO A 259 -5.02 -6.85 19.29
N ARG A 260 -4.61 -7.09 20.55
CA ARG A 260 -4.95 -6.22 21.68
C ARG A 260 -4.33 -4.86 21.38
N GLY A 261 -5.14 -3.93 20.88
CA GLY A 261 -4.71 -2.67 20.24
C GLY A 261 -5.47 -2.30 18.96
N ALA A 262 -6.15 -3.25 18.30
CA ALA A 262 -7.03 -2.99 17.15
C ALA A 262 -8.40 -2.40 17.54
N ALA A 263 -8.82 -2.58 18.81
CA ALA A 263 -9.64 -1.61 19.51
C ALA A 263 -8.72 -0.96 20.55
N PRO A 264 -8.55 0.37 20.58
CA PRO A 264 -7.39 0.92 21.23
C PRO A 264 -7.74 1.08 22.71
N ALA A 265 -7.11 0.29 23.58
CA ALA A 265 -7.15 0.54 25.03
C ALA A 265 -6.63 1.96 25.33
N ASP A 266 -5.75 2.49 24.49
CA ASP A 266 -5.30 3.89 24.53
C ASP A 266 -6.28 4.89 23.90
N ALA A 267 -7.24 4.45 23.06
CA ALA A 267 -8.28 5.34 22.54
C ALA A 267 -9.51 5.36 23.43
N ALA A 268 -9.71 4.40 24.33
CA ALA A 268 -10.64 4.61 25.44
C ALA A 268 -10.08 5.67 26.41
N ALA A 269 -8.76 5.66 26.64
CA ALA A 269 -8.08 6.71 27.40
C ALA A 269 -7.98 8.05 26.63
N SER A 270 -7.80 8.03 25.31
CA SER A 270 -7.74 9.25 24.47
C SER A 270 -9.09 9.74 23.92
N ALA A 271 -10.16 8.94 23.96
CA ALA A 271 -11.50 9.40 23.55
C ALA A 271 -12.06 10.45 24.53
N ASN A 272 -11.58 10.44 25.78
CA ASN A 272 -11.85 11.48 26.77
C ASN A 272 -10.78 12.58 26.81
N ALA A 273 -9.65 12.41 26.11
CA ALA A 273 -8.73 13.51 25.91
C ALA A 273 -9.40 14.47 24.92
N GLN A 274 -9.95 15.58 25.44
CA GLN A 274 -10.28 16.74 24.63
C GLN A 274 -9.15 16.94 23.62
N PRO A 275 -9.44 17.10 22.31
CA PRO A 275 -8.41 17.29 21.29
C PRO A 275 -7.46 18.34 21.83
N ALA A 276 -6.23 17.91 22.14
CA ALA A 276 -5.38 18.66 23.05
C ALA A 276 -5.26 20.08 22.51
N ASP A 277 -5.68 21.06 23.31
CA ASP A 277 -5.57 22.48 22.99
C ASP A 277 -4.11 22.94 23.16
N TRP A 278 -3.17 22.12 22.66
CA TRP A 278 -1.74 22.40 22.71
C TRP A 278 -1.35 23.61 21.85
N LEU A 279 -2.32 24.13 21.08
CA LEU A 279 -2.23 25.33 20.27
C LEU A 279 -3.13 26.46 20.75
N GLY A 280 -3.72 26.36 21.96
CA GLY A 280 -4.66 27.33 22.51
C GLY A 280 -4.24 28.76 22.25
N GLY A 281 -4.93 29.40 21.29
CA GLY A 281 -4.70 30.80 20.93
C GLY A 281 -3.76 31.08 19.77
N ILE A 282 -3.52 30.16 18.80
CA ILE A 282 -2.91 30.61 17.54
C ILE A 282 -3.83 31.69 16.92
N PRO A 283 -3.34 32.93 16.76
CA PRO A 283 -4.11 34.00 16.13
C PRO A 283 -4.41 33.62 14.68
N LEU A 284 -5.68 33.72 14.31
CA LEU A 284 -6.09 33.59 12.92
C LEU A 284 -5.71 34.86 12.17
N GLU A 285 -5.02 34.72 11.05
CA GLU A 285 -4.80 35.83 10.13
C GLU A 285 -5.91 35.90 9.08
N ALA A 286 -6.18 37.10 8.58
CA ALA A 286 -7.14 37.30 7.50
C ALA A 286 -6.63 36.62 6.23
N GLY A 287 -7.21 35.45 5.93
CA GLY A 287 -6.88 34.63 4.78
C GLY A 287 -7.75 34.93 3.56
N SER A 288 -7.39 34.35 2.41
CA SER A 288 -8.36 34.22 1.32
C SER A 288 -9.47 33.24 1.72
N SER A 289 -10.57 33.25 0.97
CA SER A 289 -11.68 32.28 1.14
C SER A 289 -12.11 31.71 -0.20
N ARG A 290 -11.17 31.52 -1.13
CA ARG A 290 -11.42 31.07 -2.50
C ARG A 290 -11.51 29.56 -2.61
N GLY A 291 -10.88 28.82 -1.70
CA GLY A 291 -10.82 27.36 -1.70
C GLY A 291 -10.10 26.76 -2.92
N SER A 292 -9.32 27.56 -3.66
CA SER A 292 -8.58 27.12 -4.85
C SER A 292 -7.51 26.06 -4.55
N TYR A 293 -7.14 25.92 -3.28
CA TYR A 293 -6.07 25.03 -2.84
C TYR A 293 -6.60 23.70 -2.27
N ILE A 294 -7.92 23.48 -2.28
CA ILE A 294 -8.50 22.25 -1.75
C ILE A 294 -8.17 21.04 -2.64
N LEU A 295 -8.24 21.22 -3.96
CA LEU A 295 -8.05 20.13 -4.93
C LEU A 295 -6.56 19.86 -5.15
N PRO A 296 -6.12 18.59 -5.06
CA PRO A 296 -4.73 18.23 -5.29
C PRO A 296 -4.39 18.30 -6.78
N ASN A 297 -3.34 19.04 -7.13
CA ASN A 297 -2.81 19.16 -8.50
C ASN A 297 -1.39 18.56 -8.65
N GLU A 298 -0.73 18.21 -7.54
CA GLU A 298 0.61 17.63 -7.47
C GLU A 298 0.53 16.10 -7.27
N HIS A 299 0.66 15.36 -8.37
CA HIS A 299 0.39 13.91 -8.38
C HIS A 299 1.59 13.05 -7.96
N ASN A 300 2.78 13.65 -7.86
CA ASN A 300 4.03 12.93 -7.62
C ASN A 300 4.58 13.12 -6.20
N GLY A 301 3.73 13.40 -5.20
CA GLY A 301 4.15 13.51 -3.80
C GLY A 301 4.82 12.24 -3.23
N HIS A 302 4.59 11.07 -3.84
CA HIS A 302 5.25 9.81 -3.51
C HIS A 302 6.78 9.87 -3.61
N LEU A 303 7.30 10.80 -4.41
CA LEU A 303 8.73 11.05 -4.57
C LEU A 303 9.39 11.50 -3.25
N TYR A 304 8.64 12.07 -2.31
CA TYR A 304 9.17 12.42 -0.98
C TYR A 304 9.26 11.24 -0.01
N ALA A 305 8.61 10.10 -0.29
CA ALA A 305 8.51 8.99 0.66
C ALA A 305 9.88 8.49 1.19
N PRO A 306 10.95 8.35 0.36
CA PRO A 306 12.27 7.96 0.85
C PRO A 306 12.86 8.93 1.87
N VAL A 307 12.65 10.24 1.68
CA VAL A 307 13.18 11.31 2.57
C VAL A 307 12.34 11.46 3.83
N LEU A 308 11.05 11.17 3.75
CA LEU A 308 10.11 11.18 4.88
C LEU A 308 10.35 10.00 5.84
N LYS A 309 10.84 8.87 5.32
CA LYS A 309 11.10 7.67 6.12
C LYS A 309 12.08 7.96 7.26
N GLY A 310 11.62 7.73 8.50
CA GLY A 310 12.42 7.94 9.71
C GLY A 310 12.45 9.38 10.22
N LYS A 311 11.76 10.34 9.57
CA LYS A 311 11.53 11.66 10.17
C LYS A 311 10.58 11.53 11.37
N THR A 312 10.91 12.23 12.45
CA THR A 312 10.15 12.29 13.72
C THR A 312 9.89 13.75 14.11
N GLY A 313 9.13 14.07 15.16
CA GLY A 313 8.81 15.47 15.50
C GLY A 313 7.63 16.01 14.68
N ALA A 314 7.61 17.28 14.31
CA ALA A 314 6.50 17.89 13.58
C ALA A 314 6.70 17.90 12.05
N LEU A 315 5.60 17.69 11.33
CA LEU A 315 5.43 18.08 9.93
C LEU A 315 4.58 19.35 9.89
N LEU A 316 5.10 20.43 9.31
CA LEU A 316 4.37 21.65 9.01
C LEU A 316 4.25 21.77 7.50
N SER A 317 3.05 21.86 6.95
CA SER A 317 2.89 21.93 5.50
C SER A 317 1.64 22.68 5.05
N VAL A 318 1.73 23.29 3.87
CA VAL A 318 0.60 23.91 3.17
C VAL A 318 -0.21 22.93 2.33
N GLY A 319 -1.49 23.27 2.11
CA GLY A 319 -2.42 22.48 1.29
C GLY A 319 -3.24 21.46 2.07
N THR A 320 -3.66 20.39 1.37
CA THR A 320 -4.67 19.44 1.87
C THR A 320 -4.15 17.99 1.90
N PHE A 321 -4.52 17.17 0.91
CA PHE A 321 -4.26 15.73 0.87
C PHE A 321 -2.77 15.41 0.75
N ARG A 322 -1.98 16.26 0.09
CA ARG A 322 -0.52 16.11 0.01
C ARG A 322 0.11 16.02 1.40
N VAL A 323 -0.32 16.89 2.32
CA VAL A 323 0.20 16.91 3.69
C VAL A 323 -0.13 15.61 4.42
N LEU A 324 -1.37 15.12 4.28
CA LEU A 324 -1.80 13.86 4.91
C LEU A 324 -1.04 12.66 4.33
N ASN A 325 -0.77 12.64 3.03
CA ASN A 325 0.05 11.62 2.40
C ASN A 325 1.49 11.67 2.94
N ALA A 326 2.10 12.87 2.99
CA ALA A 326 3.45 13.04 3.54
C ALA A 326 3.55 12.63 5.02
N ALA A 327 2.55 13.01 5.82
CA ALA A 327 2.43 12.65 7.23
C ALA A 327 2.36 11.14 7.45
N ALA A 328 1.78 10.38 6.51
CA ALA A 328 1.60 8.94 6.63
C ALA A 328 2.91 8.15 6.40
N HIS A 329 3.84 8.73 5.62
CA HIS A 329 5.15 8.15 5.34
C HIS A 329 6.17 8.39 6.45
N GLY A 330 6.03 9.49 7.21
CA GLY A 330 6.89 9.80 8.35
C GLY A 330 6.33 9.31 9.70
N ASN A 331 7.18 9.33 10.73
CA ASN A 331 6.82 9.03 12.12
C ASN A 331 6.62 10.32 12.91
N PHE A 332 5.93 11.30 12.32
CA PHE A 332 5.71 12.61 12.94
C PHE A 332 4.84 12.49 14.20
N SER A 333 5.24 13.13 15.29
CA SER A 333 4.42 13.27 16.49
C SER A 333 3.28 14.27 16.29
N HIS A 334 3.47 15.28 15.43
CA HIS A 334 2.49 16.33 15.14
C HIS A 334 2.44 16.65 13.65
N VAL A 335 1.25 17.01 13.16
CA VAL A 335 1.00 17.43 11.78
C VAL A 335 0.24 18.74 11.81
N ILE A 336 0.77 19.76 11.15
CA ILE A 336 0.15 21.08 11.03
C ILE A 336 -0.17 21.31 9.56
N LEU A 337 -1.47 21.35 9.27
CA LEU A 337 -2.07 21.72 7.98
C LEU A 337 -2.23 23.25 7.97
N PHE A 338 -1.21 23.96 7.51
CA PHE A 338 -1.14 25.43 7.57
C PHE A 338 -1.53 26.02 6.22
N ASP A 339 -2.59 26.82 6.13
CA ASP A 339 -3.00 27.38 4.84
C ASP A 339 -3.44 28.83 4.97
N TYR A 340 -3.12 29.65 3.98
CA TYR A 340 -3.58 31.03 3.90
C TYR A 340 -5.08 31.09 3.61
N ASP A 341 -5.64 30.09 2.92
CA ASP A 341 -7.05 30.07 2.59
C ASP A 341 -7.88 29.45 3.71
N SER A 342 -8.72 30.29 4.33
CA SER A 342 -9.62 29.91 5.42
C SER A 342 -10.60 28.79 5.03
N LEU A 343 -11.02 28.72 3.77
CA LEU A 343 -11.89 27.65 3.26
C LEU A 343 -11.13 26.33 3.14
N THR A 344 -9.86 26.39 2.73
CA THR A 344 -8.95 25.23 2.75
C THR A 344 -8.70 24.74 4.18
N THR A 345 -8.49 25.65 5.15
CA THR A 345 -8.36 25.27 6.55
C THR A 345 -9.65 24.62 7.08
N ALA A 346 -10.82 25.20 6.78
CA ALA A 346 -12.11 24.64 7.18
C ALA A 346 -12.33 23.24 6.58
N PHE A 347 -12.00 23.07 5.30
CA PHE A 347 -11.98 21.75 4.66
C PHE A 347 -11.07 20.77 5.41
N ASN A 348 -9.84 21.17 5.74
CA ASN A 348 -8.87 20.33 6.44
C ASN A 348 -9.37 19.89 7.82
N ARG A 349 -9.99 20.79 8.62
CA ARG A 349 -10.59 20.43 9.92
C ARG A 349 -11.66 19.35 9.75
N ALA A 350 -12.61 19.60 8.86
CA ALA A 350 -13.70 18.66 8.58
C ALA A 350 -13.18 17.34 7.99
N ASN A 351 -12.16 17.38 7.15
CA ASN A 351 -11.56 16.21 6.52
C ASN A 351 -10.78 15.33 7.53
N VAL A 352 -10.06 15.93 8.48
CA VAL A 352 -9.40 15.20 9.57
C VAL A 352 -10.43 14.49 10.45
N GLU A 353 -11.52 15.17 10.78
CA GLU A 353 -12.63 14.57 11.53
C GLU A 353 -13.31 13.44 10.76
N LEU A 354 -13.47 13.62 9.44
CA LEU A 354 -14.01 12.60 8.56
C LEU A 354 -13.12 11.34 8.52
N ILE A 355 -11.80 11.50 8.47
CA ILE A 355 -10.85 10.39 8.56
C ILE A 355 -10.93 9.73 9.94
N ARG A 356 -10.98 10.52 11.03
CA ARG A 356 -11.06 10.03 12.41
C ARG A 356 -12.26 9.12 12.63
N THR A 357 -13.40 9.48 12.06
CA THR A 357 -14.69 8.80 12.28
C THR A 357 -15.03 7.74 11.23
N SER A 358 -14.22 7.54 10.20
CA SER A 358 -14.46 6.51 9.18
C SER A 358 -13.91 5.14 9.61
N GLN A 359 -14.56 4.04 9.28
CA GLN A 359 -14.06 2.70 9.62
C GLN A 359 -12.79 2.35 8.83
N ASP A 360 -12.71 2.77 7.57
CA ASP A 360 -11.60 2.53 6.66
C ASP A 360 -11.58 3.58 5.54
N ARG A 361 -10.60 3.44 4.62
CA ARG A 361 -10.43 4.36 3.49
C ARG A 361 -11.59 4.31 2.48
N PHE A 362 -12.30 3.19 2.35
CA PHE A 362 -13.41 3.04 1.40
C PHE A 362 -14.66 3.76 1.91
N GLU A 363 -14.97 3.63 3.20
CA GLU A 363 -16.03 4.41 3.85
C GLU A 363 -15.69 5.91 3.82
N TYR A 364 -14.44 6.26 4.13
CA TYR A 364 -13.95 7.64 4.02
C TYR A 364 -14.18 8.21 2.62
N LEU A 365 -13.74 7.51 1.56
CA LEU A 365 -13.94 7.95 0.18
C LEU A 365 -15.42 8.08 -0.18
N THR A 366 -16.26 7.16 0.29
CA THR A 366 -17.72 7.19 0.07
C THR A 366 -18.34 8.45 0.68
N ARG A 367 -17.97 8.77 1.93
CA ARG A 367 -18.45 9.96 2.66
C ARG A 367 -17.89 11.25 2.06
N LEU A 368 -16.59 11.31 1.77
CA LEU A 368 -15.92 12.49 1.18
C LEU A 368 -16.54 12.87 -0.17
N LEU A 369 -16.80 11.89 -1.03
CA LEU A 369 -17.35 12.10 -2.37
C LEU A 369 -18.88 12.24 -2.41
N ASN A 370 -19.53 12.32 -1.25
CA ASN A 370 -20.98 12.44 -1.08
C ASN A 370 -21.78 11.37 -1.84
N ARG A 371 -21.35 10.10 -1.76
CA ARG A 371 -22.00 9.00 -2.47
C ARG A 371 -22.86 8.15 -1.53
N PRO A 372 -23.98 7.58 -2.02
CA PRO A 372 -24.79 6.67 -1.23
C PRO A 372 -23.96 5.45 -0.82
N ARG A 373 -24.06 5.09 0.45
CA ARG A 373 -23.41 3.90 1.01
C ARG A 373 -23.96 2.65 0.34
N ASP A 374 -23.07 1.81 -0.17
CA ASP A 374 -23.39 0.50 -0.74
C ASP A 374 -22.56 -0.57 -0.04
N GLU A 375 -23.21 -1.32 0.85
CA GLU A 375 -22.58 -2.40 1.62
C GLU A 375 -22.03 -3.52 0.74
N HIS A 376 -22.65 -3.80 -0.41
CA HIS A 376 -22.11 -4.80 -1.32
C HIS A 376 -20.81 -4.31 -1.96
N LEU A 377 -20.78 -3.07 -2.44
CA LEU A 377 -19.57 -2.48 -3.03
C LEU A 377 -18.43 -2.37 -2.01
N LEU A 378 -18.73 -1.93 -0.78
CA LEU A 378 -17.76 -1.85 0.30
C LEU A 378 -17.21 -3.23 0.68
N ARG A 379 -18.08 -4.22 0.89
CA ARG A 379 -17.65 -5.59 1.20
C ARG A 379 -16.80 -6.20 0.09
N ALA A 380 -17.18 -6.00 -1.17
CA ALA A 380 -16.41 -6.48 -2.32
C ALA A 380 -15.00 -5.85 -2.36
N ALA A 381 -14.90 -4.53 -2.14
CA ALA A 381 -13.60 -3.84 -2.11
C ALA A 381 -12.74 -4.29 -0.93
N ARG A 382 -13.32 -4.37 0.28
CA ARG A 382 -12.65 -4.86 1.50
C ARG A 382 -12.19 -6.32 1.39
N GLY A 383 -12.97 -7.15 0.71
CA GLY A 383 -12.64 -8.56 0.46
C GLY A 383 -11.61 -8.76 -0.65
N GLY A 384 -11.22 -7.71 -1.37
CA GLY A 384 -10.36 -7.79 -2.55
C GLY A 384 -11.06 -8.42 -3.77
N GLU A 385 -12.39 -8.56 -3.75
CA GLU A 385 -13.18 -9.11 -4.85
C GLU A 385 -13.19 -8.17 -6.08
N ILE A 386 -12.98 -6.88 -5.85
CA ILE A 386 -12.79 -5.86 -6.88
C ILE A 386 -11.56 -5.04 -6.58
N SER A 387 -10.89 -4.55 -7.62
CA SER A 387 -9.78 -3.62 -7.46
C SER A 387 -10.24 -2.26 -6.94
N ASP A 388 -9.34 -1.51 -6.31
CA ASP A 388 -9.59 -0.14 -5.86
C ASP A 388 -10.03 0.79 -6.99
N GLN A 389 -9.45 0.62 -8.19
CA GLN A 389 -9.82 1.40 -9.37
C GLN A 389 -11.27 1.11 -9.77
N LEU A 390 -11.68 -0.16 -9.76
CA LEU A 390 -13.07 -0.55 -10.06
C LEU A 390 -14.03 -0.08 -8.96
N PHE A 391 -13.61 -0.13 -7.69
CA PHE A 391 -14.36 0.45 -6.58
C PHE A 391 -14.62 1.94 -6.81
N LEU A 392 -13.58 2.73 -7.09
CA LEU A 392 -13.69 4.16 -7.36
C LEU A 392 -14.57 4.45 -8.58
N GLN A 393 -14.39 3.71 -9.68
CA GLN A 393 -15.21 3.87 -10.88
C GLN A 393 -16.69 3.66 -10.56
N LYS A 394 -17.03 2.57 -9.85
CA LYS A 394 -18.40 2.27 -9.44
C LYS A 394 -18.94 3.30 -8.45
N LEU A 395 -18.10 3.78 -7.54
CA LEU A 395 -18.46 4.82 -6.57
C LEU A 395 -18.79 6.14 -7.26
N LEU A 396 -17.96 6.57 -8.22
CA LEU A 396 -18.14 7.83 -8.97
C LEU A 396 -19.33 7.78 -9.94
N ALA A 397 -19.67 6.60 -10.46
CA ALA A 397 -20.84 6.40 -11.31
C ALA A 397 -22.18 6.53 -10.57
N ARG A 398 -22.19 6.43 -9.24
CA ARG A 398 -23.40 6.59 -8.42
C ARG A 398 -23.80 8.05 -8.34
N ARG A 399 -25.10 8.38 -8.40
CA ARG A 399 -25.57 9.76 -8.22
C ARG A 399 -25.17 10.27 -6.82
N PRO A 400 -24.64 11.50 -6.68
CA PRO A 400 -24.41 12.11 -5.39
C PRO A 400 -25.72 12.19 -4.58
N LEU A 401 -25.61 12.13 -3.25
CA LEU A 401 -26.77 12.35 -2.38
C LEU A 401 -27.27 13.79 -2.51
N THR A 402 -28.55 13.96 -2.80
CA THR A 402 -29.22 15.27 -2.89
C THR A 402 -29.30 15.95 -1.53
N ARG A 403 -29.64 15.19 -0.49
CA ARG A 403 -29.59 15.61 0.91
C ARG A 403 -28.34 15.04 1.56
N GLN A 404 -27.55 15.91 2.18
CA GLN A 404 -26.39 15.43 2.92
C GLN A 404 -26.83 14.58 4.12
N GLY A 405 -26.06 13.53 4.41
CA GLY A 405 -26.31 12.65 5.55
C GLY A 405 -26.19 13.36 6.90
N PRO A 406 -26.53 12.68 8.01
CA PRO A 406 -26.49 13.23 9.37
C PRO A 406 -25.08 13.59 9.86
N ASP A 407 -24.04 13.09 9.21
CA ASP A 407 -22.63 13.31 9.51
C ASP A 407 -22.17 14.76 9.24
N SER A 408 -21.97 15.55 10.30
CA SER A 408 -21.57 16.96 10.23
C SER A 408 -20.21 17.15 9.55
N ALA A 409 -19.24 16.28 9.81
CA ALA A 409 -17.89 16.41 9.26
C ALA A 409 -17.87 16.24 7.75
N ALA A 410 -18.57 15.22 7.23
CA ALA A 410 -18.74 15.08 5.79
C ALA A 410 -19.49 16.28 5.19
N ARG A 411 -20.51 16.80 5.87
CA ARG A 411 -21.25 17.99 5.40
C ARG A 411 -20.35 19.21 5.24
N GLU A 412 -19.56 19.51 6.26
CA GLU A 412 -18.65 20.65 6.31
C GLU A 412 -17.55 20.54 5.25
N ALA A 413 -16.90 19.37 5.13
CA ALA A 413 -15.87 19.14 4.12
C ALA A 413 -16.43 19.32 2.69
N GLN A 414 -17.61 18.77 2.43
CA GLN A 414 -18.28 18.91 1.13
C GLN A 414 -18.76 20.34 0.88
N GLN A 415 -19.20 21.06 1.92
CA GLN A 415 -19.60 22.47 1.80
C GLN A 415 -18.40 23.34 1.48
N ALA A 416 -17.25 23.12 2.12
CA ALA A 416 -16.01 23.81 1.80
C ALA A 416 -15.58 23.55 0.35
N LEU A 417 -15.67 22.30 -0.11
CA LEU A 417 -15.45 21.94 -1.51
C LEU A 417 -16.39 22.68 -2.46
N ARG A 418 -17.70 22.73 -2.18
CA ARG A 418 -18.70 23.40 -3.03
C ARG A 418 -18.53 24.92 -3.11
N LYS A 419 -17.93 25.53 -2.08
CA LYS A 419 -17.62 26.96 -2.04
C LYS A 419 -16.30 27.31 -2.73
N SER A 420 -15.55 26.31 -3.23
CA SER A 420 -14.31 26.56 -3.96
C SER A 420 -14.61 27.24 -5.30
N ASP A 421 -13.97 28.37 -5.57
CA ASP A 421 -14.18 29.22 -6.74
C ASP A 421 -13.65 28.62 -8.05
N GLN A 422 -12.97 27.48 -8.01
CA GLN A 422 -12.28 26.98 -9.20
C GLN A 422 -13.20 26.33 -10.22
N ASP A 423 -14.36 25.79 -9.83
CA ASP A 423 -15.15 24.96 -10.75
C ASP A 423 -16.65 24.91 -10.43
N GLU A 424 -17.48 24.74 -11.45
CA GLU A 424 -18.92 24.49 -11.29
C GLU A 424 -19.22 23.17 -10.54
N HIS A 425 -18.27 22.23 -10.54
CA HIS A 425 -18.46 20.86 -10.03
C HIS A 425 -17.27 20.30 -9.23
N PRO A 426 -16.88 20.93 -8.09
CA PRO A 426 -15.65 20.61 -7.36
C PRO A 426 -15.61 19.17 -6.81
N LEU A 427 -16.75 18.60 -6.40
CA LEU A 427 -16.82 17.19 -5.96
C LEU A 427 -16.54 16.21 -7.10
N ARG A 428 -16.98 16.53 -8.32
CA ARG A 428 -16.72 15.71 -9.52
C ARG A 428 -15.25 15.79 -9.88
N GLN A 429 -14.67 16.99 -9.82
CA GLN A 429 -13.24 17.22 -10.03
C GLN A 429 -12.39 16.46 -9.03
N LEU A 430 -12.70 16.55 -7.73
CA LEU A 430 -12.01 15.77 -6.70
C LEU A 430 -12.04 14.27 -7.01
N GLY A 431 -13.19 13.75 -7.40
CA GLY A 431 -13.34 12.36 -7.84
C GLY A 431 -12.41 12.00 -9.00
N PHE A 432 -12.31 12.86 -10.03
CA PHE A 432 -11.40 12.66 -11.16
C PHE A 432 -9.93 12.77 -10.78
N ARG A 433 -9.56 13.68 -9.88
CA ARG A 433 -8.19 13.78 -9.34
C ARG A 433 -7.84 12.51 -8.57
N ILE A 434 -8.70 12.03 -7.68
CA ILE A 434 -8.46 10.77 -6.96
C ILE A 434 -8.34 9.59 -7.95
N GLN A 435 -9.18 9.56 -8.98
CA GLN A 435 -9.09 8.54 -10.02
C GLN A 435 -7.78 8.61 -10.82
N SER A 436 -7.21 9.80 -11.04
CA SER A 436 -5.91 9.94 -11.72
C SER A 436 -4.77 9.32 -10.89
N PHE A 437 -4.80 9.44 -9.56
CA PHE A 437 -3.87 8.71 -8.69
C PHE A 437 -4.05 7.19 -8.85
N ALA A 438 -5.29 6.70 -8.85
CA ALA A 438 -5.60 5.27 -8.95
C ALA A 438 -5.15 4.60 -10.27
N LYS A 439 -4.93 5.39 -11.34
CA LYS A 439 -4.39 4.89 -12.61
C LYS A 439 -2.92 4.48 -12.52
N HIS A 440 -2.19 4.94 -11.52
CA HIS A 440 -0.76 4.64 -11.32
C HIS A 440 -0.58 3.91 -9.99
N PRO A 441 -0.35 2.59 -9.97
CA PRO A 441 -0.31 1.79 -8.74
C PRO A 441 0.63 2.35 -7.67
N ILE A 442 1.85 2.75 -8.05
CA ILE A 442 2.83 3.35 -7.12
C ILE A 442 2.30 4.66 -6.51
N ARG A 443 1.72 5.54 -7.34
CA ARG A 443 1.13 6.81 -6.84
C ARG A 443 -0.04 6.49 -5.90
N TRP A 444 -0.93 5.59 -6.30
CA TRP A 444 -2.10 5.19 -5.53
C TRP A 444 -1.74 4.63 -4.16
N GLU A 445 -0.88 3.61 -4.10
CA GLU A 445 -0.44 2.93 -2.88
C GLU A 445 0.36 3.85 -1.94
N SER A 446 0.91 4.95 -2.47
CA SER A 446 1.60 5.96 -1.66
C SER A 446 0.66 6.97 -0.99
N THR A 447 -0.65 6.88 -1.20
CA THR A 447 -1.65 7.79 -0.61
C THR A 447 -2.48 7.14 0.49
N ILE A 448 -3.13 7.95 1.32
CA ILE A 448 -4.15 7.47 2.28
C ILE A 448 -5.39 6.88 1.59
N TRP A 449 -5.56 7.08 0.28
CA TRP A 449 -6.68 6.51 -0.46
C TRP A 449 -6.39 5.12 -0.99
N GLY A 450 -5.14 4.84 -1.35
CA GLY A 450 -4.74 3.55 -1.91
C GLY A 450 -4.00 2.63 -0.95
N SER A 451 -3.54 3.15 0.17
CA SER A 451 -2.98 2.34 1.25
C SER A 451 -3.79 2.50 2.51
N ASP A 452 -4.44 1.39 2.81
CA ASP A 452 -4.96 1.03 4.10
C ASP A 452 -3.98 1.41 5.24
N GLU A 453 -2.70 1.01 5.15
CA GLU A 453 -1.65 1.31 6.14
C GLU A 453 -1.53 2.80 6.41
N LEU A 454 -1.37 3.58 5.34
CA LEU A 454 -1.22 5.02 5.42
C LEU A 454 -2.47 5.69 5.98
N PHE A 455 -3.66 5.22 5.59
CA PHE A 455 -4.93 5.71 6.13
C PHE A 455 -5.00 5.55 7.65
N PHE A 456 -4.76 4.36 8.20
CA PHE A 456 -4.85 4.15 9.65
C PHE A 456 -3.74 4.87 10.44
N ARG A 457 -2.57 5.11 9.85
CA ARG A 457 -1.55 5.97 10.49
C ARG A 457 -2.06 7.40 10.68
N ILE A 458 -2.74 7.95 9.67
CA ILE A 458 -3.33 9.29 9.76
C ILE A 458 -4.54 9.31 10.69
N GLN A 459 -5.42 8.31 10.59
CA GLN A 459 -6.55 8.17 11.49
C GLN A 459 -6.13 8.09 12.96
N SER A 460 -5.08 7.32 13.27
CA SER A 460 -4.53 7.24 14.63
C SER A 460 -4.07 8.61 15.14
N LYS A 461 -3.38 9.39 14.30
CA LYS A 461 -2.96 10.77 14.65
C LYS A 461 -4.16 11.70 14.82
N ALA A 462 -5.17 11.58 13.97
CA ALA A 462 -6.41 12.36 14.08
C ALA A 462 -7.15 12.04 15.39
N ALA A 463 -7.27 10.76 15.75
CA ALA A 463 -7.89 10.31 17.00
C ALA A 463 -7.14 10.78 18.26
N GLN A 464 -5.82 10.98 18.14
CA GLN A 464 -4.97 11.50 19.22
C GLN A 464 -4.92 13.04 19.28
N GLY A 465 -5.65 13.76 18.42
CA GLY A 465 -5.58 15.23 18.34
C GLY A 465 -4.21 15.76 17.90
N ARG A 466 -3.44 14.96 17.15
CA ARG A 466 -2.08 15.31 16.70
C ARG A 466 -2.04 15.94 15.30
N ILE A 467 -3.19 16.13 14.66
CA ILE A 467 -3.32 16.84 13.39
C ILE A 467 -4.13 18.11 13.63
N LEU A 468 -3.56 19.28 13.32
CA LEU A 468 -4.26 20.55 13.41
C LEU A 468 -4.29 21.26 12.05
N ALA A 469 -5.38 21.95 11.75
CA ALA A 469 -5.45 22.90 10.65
C ALA A 469 -5.45 24.36 11.14
N VAL A 470 -4.49 25.15 10.64
CA VAL A 470 -4.23 26.54 10.99
C VAL A 470 -4.48 27.42 9.78
N THR A 471 -5.20 28.54 9.98
CA THR A 471 -5.32 29.60 8.97
C THR A 471 -4.22 30.62 9.23
N GLY A 472 -3.36 30.86 8.24
CA GLY A 472 -2.26 31.80 8.38
C GLY A 472 -1.51 32.03 7.07
N ASP A 473 -0.91 33.20 6.94
CA ASP A 473 0.01 33.54 5.86
C ASP A 473 1.44 33.10 6.26
N LEU A 474 2.15 32.44 5.34
CA LEU A 474 3.56 32.08 5.55
C LEU A 474 4.45 33.33 5.78
N SER A 475 4.04 34.46 5.22
CA SER A 475 4.65 35.78 5.39
C SER A 475 3.92 36.68 6.38
N GLY A 476 2.90 36.17 7.09
CA GLY A 476 2.20 36.89 8.15
C GLY A 476 3.03 37.04 9.42
N ASP A 477 2.72 38.00 10.27
CA ASP A 477 3.51 38.33 11.46
C ASP A 477 3.16 37.47 12.68
N LYS A 478 2.08 36.68 12.64
CA LYS A 478 1.48 36.06 13.83
C LYS A 478 1.38 34.54 13.73
N ALA A 479 0.66 34.02 12.75
CA ALA A 479 0.20 32.62 12.77
C ALA A 479 1.36 31.62 12.75
N LEU A 480 2.33 31.79 11.84
CA LEU A 480 3.47 30.89 11.71
C LEU A 480 4.40 30.95 12.94
N ARG A 481 4.55 32.13 13.56
CA ARG A 481 5.33 32.31 14.79
C ARG A 481 4.67 31.63 15.97
N ALA A 482 3.36 31.81 16.14
CA ALA A 482 2.58 31.16 17.18
C ALA A 482 2.63 29.63 17.07
N VAL A 483 2.62 29.07 15.85
CA VAL A 483 2.89 27.64 15.62
C VAL A 483 4.26 27.24 16.16
N GLY A 484 5.30 28.01 15.85
CA GLY A 484 6.66 27.76 16.34
C GLY A 484 6.77 27.82 17.87
N GLU A 485 6.14 28.81 18.50
CA GLU A 485 6.09 28.96 19.96
C GLU A 485 5.36 27.80 20.64
N ALA A 486 4.20 27.41 20.11
CA ALA A 486 3.43 26.32 20.66
C ALA A 486 4.17 24.98 20.54
N LEU A 487 4.87 24.75 19.42
CA LEU A 487 5.75 23.59 19.26
C LEU A 487 6.91 23.56 20.27
N ARG A 488 7.55 24.71 20.54
CA ARG A 488 8.56 24.82 21.61
C ARG A 488 7.98 24.50 22.99
N LYS A 489 6.77 25.01 23.28
CA LYS A 489 6.09 24.79 24.57
C LYS A 489 5.86 23.31 24.85
N VAL A 490 5.64 22.49 23.82
CA VAL A 490 5.49 21.04 23.93
C VAL A 490 6.78 20.25 23.67
N GLY A 491 7.92 20.93 23.50
CA GLY A 491 9.23 20.30 23.28
C GLY A 491 9.32 19.53 21.96
N VAL A 492 8.67 20.01 20.90
CA VAL A 492 8.65 19.35 19.59
C VAL A 492 9.30 20.24 18.54
N ASP A 493 10.29 19.68 17.85
CA ASP A 493 10.93 20.33 16.72
C ASP A 493 10.27 19.95 15.39
N ILE A 494 10.29 20.86 14.42
CA ILE A 494 9.90 20.65 13.03
C ILE A 494 10.98 19.85 12.32
N SER A 495 10.63 18.68 11.81
CA SER A 495 11.51 17.87 10.96
C SER A 495 11.24 18.05 9.48
N VAL A 496 10.04 18.47 9.10
CA VAL A 496 9.72 18.80 7.72
C VAL A 496 8.86 20.06 7.67
N LEU A 497 9.31 21.03 6.87
CA LEU A 497 8.51 22.17 6.43
C LEU A 497 8.21 21.98 4.94
N ASP A 498 6.96 21.83 4.53
CA ASP A 498 6.59 21.68 3.12
C ASP A 498 5.71 22.83 2.64
N ILE A 499 6.27 23.69 1.80
CA ILE A 499 5.63 24.93 1.32
C ILE A 499 5.04 24.80 -0.09
N SER A 500 4.97 23.59 -0.68
CA SER A 500 4.50 23.39 -2.07
C SER A 500 5.20 24.39 -3.01
N ASN A 501 4.48 25.06 -3.92
CA ASN A 501 4.99 26.12 -4.78
C ASN A 501 4.73 27.53 -4.23
N ALA A 502 4.40 27.68 -2.95
CA ALA A 502 4.05 28.97 -2.35
C ALA A 502 5.19 30.01 -2.49
N HIS A 503 6.44 29.57 -2.57
CA HIS A 503 7.59 30.46 -2.79
C HIS A 503 7.55 31.18 -4.15
N GLU A 504 6.93 30.59 -5.18
CA GLU A 504 6.76 31.25 -6.48
C GLU A 504 5.91 32.51 -6.30
N HIS A 505 4.87 32.42 -5.49
CA HIS A 505 3.98 33.54 -5.17
C HIS A 505 4.68 34.57 -4.28
N LEU A 506 5.34 34.12 -3.21
CA LEU A 506 6.07 34.99 -2.29
C LEU A 506 7.21 35.76 -2.96
N SER A 507 7.83 35.20 -4.01
CA SER A 507 8.98 35.82 -4.70
C SER A 507 8.63 36.57 -5.99
N SER A 508 7.40 36.42 -6.53
CA SER A 508 7.04 36.95 -7.85
C SER A 508 6.80 38.46 -7.91
N GLY A 509 6.84 39.17 -6.78
CA GLY A 509 7.14 40.61 -6.69
C GLY A 509 6.32 41.59 -7.56
N ARG A 510 5.10 41.24 -8.02
CA ARG A 510 4.34 42.13 -8.91
C ARG A 510 3.67 43.31 -8.21
N SER A 511 3.63 43.34 -6.87
CA SER A 511 3.16 44.48 -6.08
C SER A 511 4.18 44.83 -4.99
N ALA A 512 4.17 46.10 -4.54
CA ALA A 512 5.00 46.58 -3.45
C ALA A 512 4.77 45.82 -2.13
N GLU A 513 3.57 45.27 -1.93
CA GLU A 513 3.24 44.41 -0.79
C GLU A 513 3.96 43.06 -0.88
N ILE A 514 4.00 42.43 -2.06
CA ILE A 514 4.68 41.15 -2.29
C ILE A 514 6.20 41.26 -2.08
N ALA A 515 6.80 42.42 -2.35
CA ALA A 515 8.22 42.66 -2.12
C ALA A 515 8.62 42.49 -0.64
N LYS A 516 7.69 42.70 0.31
CA LYS A 516 7.91 42.50 1.75
C LYS A 516 7.65 41.04 2.19
N SER A 517 6.83 40.29 1.46
CA SER A 517 6.43 38.93 1.83
C SER A 517 7.62 37.96 1.90
N TRP A 518 8.58 38.05 0.98
CA TRP A 518 9.72 37.13 0.97
C TRP A 518 10.68 37.32 2.17
N PRO A 519 11.17 38.54 2.48
CA PRO A 519 11.93 38.77 3.71
C PRO A 519 11.19 38.34 4.98
N GLN A 520 9.89 38.67 5.09
CA GLN A 520 9.10 38.31 6.27
C GLN A 520 8.93 36.79 6.41
N PHE A 521 8.68 36.09 5.30
CA PHE A 521 8.65 34.63 5.28
C PHE A 521 9.97 34.03 5.78
N LEU A 522 11.11 34.51 5.27
CA LEU A 522 12.42 34.01 5.72
C LEU A 522 12.64 34.26 7.21
N GLU A 523 12.24 35.43 7.72
CA GLU A 523 12.29 35.73 9.14
C GLU A 523 11.44 34.74 9.95
N ASN A 524 10.19 34.51 9.54
CA ASN A 524 9.30 33.55 10.19
C ASN A 524 9.86 32.13 10.19
N VAL A 525 10.39 31.68 9.05
CA VAL A 525 11.04 30.35 8.94
C VAL A 525 12.26 30.26 9.86
N THR A 526 13.07 31.32 9.96
CA THR A 526 14.20 31.32 10.89
C THR A 526 13.81 31.29 12.37
N ALA A 527 12.58 31.72 12.68
CA ALA A 527 12.00 31.66 14.01
C ALA A 527 11.31 30.31 14.33
N LEU A 528 11.36 29.30 13.44
CA LEU A 528 10.80 27.97 13.72
C LEU A 528 11.79 27.06 14.49
N PRO A 529 11.31 26.17 15.37
CA PRO A 529 12.15 25.21 16.08
C PRO A 529 12.49 24.02 15.16
N PHE A 530 13.53 24.11 14.35
CA PHE A 530 13.93 23.02 13.44
C PHE A 530 14.77 21.95 14.12
N ALA A 531 14.47 20.68 13.84
CA ALA A 531 15.32 19.56 14.22
C ALA A 531 16.66 19.61 13.45
N PRO A 532 17.77 19.05 13.98
CA PRO A 532 19.08 19.09 13.32
C PRO A 532 19.11 18.48 11.91
N LYS A 533 18.25 17.48 11.66
CA LYS A 533 18.08 16.79 10.38
C LYS A 533 16.82 17.21 9.64
N ALA A 534 16.27 18.39 9.95
CA ALA A 534 15.05 18.86 9.31
C ALA A 534 15.26 19.11 7.81
N SER A 535 14.18 18.99 7.05
CA SER A 535 14.13 19.22 5.61
C SER A 535 13.04 20.22 5.25
N VAL A 536 13.26 20.98 4.18
CA VAL A 536 12.28 21.86 3.58
C VAL A 536 11.91 21.29 2.21
N PHE A 537 10.63 21.10 1.97
CA PHE A 537 10.09 20.60 0.72
C PHE A 537 9.38 21.73 -0.01
N PHE A 538 9.54 21.75 -1.33
CA PHE A 538 8.84 22.68 -2.20
C PHE A 538 8.76 22.11 -3.61
N THR A 539 7.84 22.64 -4.40
CA THR A 539 7.58 22.23 -5.78
C THR A 539 7.68 23.44 -6.69
N GLU A 540 8.19 23.27 -7.92
CA GLU A 540 8.22 24.35 -8.92
C GLU A 540 7.47 23.96 -10.18
N HIS A 541 6.73 24.91 -10.74
CA HIS A 541 6.10 24.73 -12.03
C HIS A 541 7.15 24.86 -13.16
N PRO A 542 7.16 23.96 -14.16
CA PRO A 542 8.16 23.98 -15.24
C PRO A 542 8.23 25.33 -15.99
N SER A 543 7.11 26.04 -16.15
CA SER A 543 7.11 27.35 -16.81
C SER A 543 7.78 28.45 -15.96
N TYR A 544 7.69 28.37 -14.64
CA TYR A 544 8.44 29.25 -13.74
C TYR A 544 9.94 28.97 -13.84
N PHE A 545 10.29 27.71 -14.08
CA PHE A 545 11.66 27.29 -14.31
C PHE A 545 12.23 27.80 -15.63
N GLN A 546 11.52 27.62 -16.74
CA GLN A 546 11.98 27.98 -18.09
C GLN A 546 12.05 29.50 -18.34
N SER A 547 11.11 30.25 -17.79
CA SER A 547 11.06 31.72 -17.98
C SER A 547 12.23 32.46 -17.32
N LYS A 548 12.87 31.82 -16.35
CA LYS A 548 14.04 32.34 -15.64
C LYS A 548 15.25 31.50 -16.05
N ARG A 549 15.84 31.80 -17.22
CA ARG A 549 17.10 31.23 -17.76
C ARG A 549 18.16 31.16 -16.65
N THR A 550 18.18 30.06 -15.92
CA THR A 550 19.31 29.63 -15.11
C THR A 550 20.00 28.53 -15.90
N ASP A 551 21.33 28.60 -15.98
CA ASP A 551 22.24 27.58 -16.48
C ASP A 551 22.17 26.30 -15.63
N PHE A 552 20.98 25.69 -15.59
CA PHE A 552 20.68 24.57 -14.74
C PHE A 552 20.65 23.30 -15.59
N ASP A 553 21.54 22.37 -15.26
CA ASP A 553 21.57 21.05 -15.87
C ASP A 553 20.41 20.20 -15.33
N PRO A 554 19.40 19.85 -16.15
CA PRO A 554 18.27 19.03 -15.74
C PRO A 554 18.68 17.65 -15.18
N ASP A 555 19.89 17.17 -15.48
CA ASP A 555 20.42 15.90 -14.97
C ASP A 555 20.76 15.93 -13.46
N SER A 556 20.75 17.13 -12.84
CA SER A 556 21.04 17.34 -11.41
C SER A 556 19.79 17.43 -10.51
N VAL A 557 18.59 17.26 -11.04
CA VAL A 557 17.39 17.14 -10.20
C VAL A 557 17.24 15.71 -9.75
N THR A 558 17.27 15.47 -8.44
CA THR A 558 17.21 14.09 -7.92
C THR A 558 15.90 13.39 -8.28
N LEU A 559 14.79 14.13 -8.50
CA LEU A 559 13.46 13.60 -8.81
C LEU A 559 12.62 14.60 -9.66
N ALA A 560 13.00 14.83 -10.92
CA ALA A 560 12.15 15.55 -11.89
C ALA A 560 11.18 14.57 -12.58
N HIS A 561 9.87 14.85 -12.54
CA HIS A 561 8.89 14.16 -13.39
C HIS A 561 8.25 15.19 -14.33
N PRO A 562 8.15 14.92 -15.64
CA PRO A 562 7.68 15.89 -16.65
C PRO A 562 6.19 16.27 -16.55
N GLU A 563 5.48 15.84 -15.49
CA GLU A 563 4.05 16.12 -15.33
C GLU A 563 3.88 17.21 -14.25
N ASN A 564 3.77 18.45 -14.72
CA ASN A 564 3.31 19.68 -14.04
C ASN A 564 4.17 20.29 -12.91
N PHE A 565 4.97 19.52 -12.17
CA PHE A 565 5.79 20.07 -11.07
C PHE A 565 7.12 19.33 -10.90
N TRP A 566 8.17 20.06 -10.52
CA TRP A 566 9.44 19.53 -10.05
C TRP A 566 9.45 19.49 -8.52
N TYR A 567 10.01 18.44 -7.92
CA TYR A 567 9.92 18.18 -6.48
C TYR A 567 11.29 18.31 -5.82
N PHE A 568 11.39 19.19 -4.84
CA PHE A 568 12.64 19.49 -4.14
C PHE A 568 12.54 19.16 -2.66
N ALA A 569 13.64 18.63 -2.11
CA ALA A 569 13.83 18.39 -0.69
C ALA A 569 15.25 18.83 -0.30
N VAL A 570 15.35 19.86 0.55
CA VAL A 570 16.64 20.44 0.96
C VAL A 570 16.79 20.40 2.49
N PRO A 571 17.99 20.23 3.05
CA PRO A 571 18.19 20.38 4.49
C PRO A 571 17.82 21.79 4.99
N ALA A 572 17.00 21.88 6.05
CA ALA A 572 16.54 23.18 6.60
C ALA A 572 17.72 24.09 6.99
N ARG A 573 18.80 23.53 7.54
CA ARG A 573 20.03 24.27 7.87
C ARG A 573 20.62 25.06 6.68
N GLN A 574 20.45 24.58 5.45
CA GLN A 574 20.95 25.24 4.26
C GLN A 574 20.10 26.46 3.93
N LEU A 575 18.76 26.31 3.95
CA LEU A 575 17.84 27.43 3.82
C LEU A 575 18.13 28.50 4.88
N LEU A 576 18.26 28.11 6.15
CA LEU A 576 18.52 29.04 7.26
C LEU A 576 19.85 29.78 7.09
N ARG A 577 20.91 29.08 6.67
CA ARG A 577 22.22 29.71 6.39
C ARG A 577 22.10 30.73 5.26
N ALA A 578 21.43 30.36 4.18
CA ALA A 578 21.29 31.25 3.03
C ALA A 578 20.36 32.44 3.34
N ALA A 579 19.31 32.25 4.15
CA ALA A 579 18.45 33.33 4.65
C ALA A 579 19.24 34.37 5.45
N ARG A 580 20.08 33.92 6.40
CA ARG A 580 20.94 34.80 7.22
C ARG A 580 22.03 35.52 6.42
N SER A 581 22.48 34.95 5.31
CA SER A 581 23.54 35.54 4.50
C SER A 581 23.08 36.70 3.61
N GLY A 582 21.79 37.04 3.59
CA GLY A 582 21.23 38.05 2.68
C GLY A 582 21.19 37.62 1.20
N ARG A 583 21.78 36.46 0.85
CA ARG A 583 21.81 35.94 -0.54
C ARG A 583 20.43 35.64 -1.14
N PHE A 584 19.37 35.63 -0.32
CA PHE A 584 18.00 35.45 -0.77
C PHE A 584 17.21 36.75 -1.00
N GLN A 585 17.83 37.93 -0.89
CA GLN A 585 17.10 39.21 -1.03
C GLN A 585 16.46 39.41 -2.42
N HIS A 586 16.89 38.70 -3.46
CA HIS A 586 16.35 38.81 -4.83
C HIS A 586 15.55 37.56 -5.29
N GLY A 587 15.00 36.79 -4.35
CA GLY A 587 14.23 35.59 -4.65
C GLY A 587 15.07 34.34 -4.88
N LEU A 588 14.43 33.27 -5.37
CA LEU A 588 14.92 31.88 -5.25
C LEU A 588 16.15 31.50 -6.10
N TRP A 589 16.80 32.42 -6.81
CA TRP A 589 18.01 32.16 -7.60
C TRP A 589 19.12 31.50 -6.76
N ALA A 590 19.16 31.78 -5.45
CA ALA A 590 20.11 31.15 -4.53
C ALA A 590 19.77 29.70 -4.12
N PHE A 591 18.53 29.22 -4.26
CA PHE A 591 18.22 27.79 -4.05
C PHE A 591 18.67 26.95 -5.24
N LYS A 592 18.51 27.46 -6.46
CA LYS A 592 18.91 26.78 -7.70
C LYS A 592 20.43 26.51 -7.74
N GLY A 593 21.25 27.48 -7.33
CA GLY A 593 22.69 27.29 -7.18
C GLY A 593 23.11 26.37 -6.03
N PHE A 594 22.24 26.15 -5.03
CA PHE A 594 22.56 25.32 -3.85
C PHE A 594 22.17 23.85 -4.05
N ALA A 595 21.04 23.57 -4.72
CA ALA A 595 20.66 22.22 -5.12
C ALA A 595 21.72 21.58 -6.04
N TRP A 596 22.33 22.40 -6.91
CA TRP A 596 23.42 22.02 -7.82
C TRP A 596 24.63 21.39 -7.11
N ARG A 597 25.15 22.00 -6.03
CA ARG A 597 26.32 21.46 -5.29
C ARG A 597 26.08 20.15 -4.54
N PHE A 598 24.82 19.73 -4.38
CA PHE A 598 24.48 18.55 -3.59
C PHE A 598 24.45 17.27 -4.42
N VAL A 599 24.21 17.37 -5.73
CA VAL A 599 24.30 16.23 -6.65
C VAL A 599 25.74 15.76 -6.84
N GLU A 600 26.70 16.69 -6.77
CA GLU A 600 28.12 16.36 -6.83
C GLU A 600 28.65 15.68 -5.55
N THR A 601 27.96 15.81 -4.41
CA THR A 601 28.50 15.42 -3.09
C THR A 601 27.68 14.39 -2.32
N ALA A 602 26.47 14.05 -2.77
CA ALA A 602 25.72 12.93 -2.22
C ALA A 602 26.22 11.61 -2.84
N ASP A 603 26.47 10.59 -2.01
CA ASP A 603 26.68 9.22 -2.51
C ASP A 603 25.57 8.88 -3.51
N PRO A 604 25.90 8.39 -4.72
CA PRO A 604 24.90 8.09 -5.72
C PRO A 604 23.92 7.09 -5.13
N VAL A 605 22.66 7.50 -4.98
CA VAL A 605 21.54 6.56 -4.84
C VAL A 605 21.69 5.58 -5.99
N PRO A 606 21.67 4.25 -5.75
CA PRO A 606 21.85 3.27 -6.81
C PRO A 606 20.87 3.62 -7.94
N ARG A 607 21.41 4.01 -9.10
CA ARG A 607 20.60 4.29 -10.28
C ARG A 607 19.68 3.09 -10.46
N ALA A 608 18.38 3.34 -10.59
CA ALA A 608 17.46 2.36 -11.14
C ALA A 608 17.87 2.14 -12.61
N THR A 609 18.89 1.33 -12.82
CA THR A 609 19.34 0.89 -14.14
C THR A 609 18.23 0.02 -14.72
N GLY A 610 17.43 0.55 -15.64
CA GLY A 610 16.45 -0.30 -16.31
C GLY A 610 15.42 0.32 -17.24
N LEU A 611 15.33 1.64 -17.40
CA LEU A 611 14.42 2.25 -18.38
C LEU A 611 15.14 3.38 -19.12
N MET A 612 15.86 3.03 -20.19
CA MET A 612 16.20 3.99 -21.23
C MET A 612 14.89 4.37 -21.94
N VAL A 613 14.48 5.63 -21.80
CA VAL A 613 13.50 6.23 -22.70
C VAL A 613 14.18 6.37 -24.06
N PRO A 614 13.62 5.82 -25.15
CA PRO A 614 14.22 6.00 -26.47
C PRO A 614 14.24 7.49 -26.82
N LYS A 615 15.41 7.96 -27.27
CA LYS A 615 15.61 9.28 -27.88
C LYS A 615 14.52 9.46 -28.94
N ARG A 616 13.69 10.52 -28.82
CA ARG A 616 12.84 10.97 -29.93
C ARG A 616 13.76 11.29 -31.10
N SER A 617 13.62 10.55 -32.19
CA SER A 617 14.22 10.92 -33.47
C SER A 617 13.62 12.25 -33.92
N GLU A 618 14.47 13.17 -34.35
CA GLU A 618 14.07 14.41 -34.99
C GLU A 618 13.19 14.10 -36.23
N PRO A 619 12.16 14.91 -36.51
CA PRO A 619 11.37 14.73 -37.72
C PRO A 619 12.24 15.04 -38.94
N PRO A 620 12.09 14.28 -40.04
CA PRO A 620 12.90 14.49 -41.24
C PRO A 620 12.59 15.85 -41.88
N GLU A 621 13.68 16.52 -42.25
CA GLU A 621 13.73 17.79 -42.94
C GLU A 621 13.34 17.60 -44.43
N SER A 622 12.06 17.43 -44.72
CA SER A 622 11.56 17.47 -46.11
C SER A 622 10.08 17.79 -46.19
N GLN A 623 9.74 19.08 -46.14
CA GLN A 623 8.64 19.67 -46.93
C GLN A 623 8.68 21.20 -46.80
N LYS A 624 9.66 21.81 -47.48
CA LYS A 624 9.53 23.18 -48.00
C LYS A 624 9.17 23.05 -49.48
N ILE A 625 7.89 23.01 -49.79
CA ILE A 625 7.38 23.30 -51.13
C ILE A 625 6.26 24.31 -50.92
N GLY A 626 6.43 25.47 -51.55
CA GLY A 626 5.70 26.69 -51.27
C GLY A 626 4.30 26.74 -51.84
N GLN A 627 3.57 27.75 -51.36
CA GLN A 627 2.45 28.35 -52.07
C GLN A 627 2.58 29.87 -51.95
N GLU A 628 3.10 30.49 -53.00
CA GLU A 628 2.65 31.81 -53.46
C GLU A 628 1.59 31.57 -54.53
N LYS A 629 0.34 31.91 -54.22
CA LYS A 629 -0.59 32.72 -55.03
C LYS A 629 -1.94 32.82 -54.32
#